data_AF-A0A0N1B835-F1
#
_entry.id   AF-A0A0N1B835-F1
#
_cell.length_a   1.000
_cell.length_b   1.000
_cell.length_c   1.000
_cell.angle_alpha   90.00
_cell.angle_beta   90.00
_cell.angle_gamma   90.00
#
_symmetry.space_group_name_H-M   'P 1'
#
loop_
_entity.id
_entity.type
_entity.pdbx_description
1 polymer ?
#
loop_
_entity_poly.entity_id
_entity_poly.type
_entity_poly.pdbx_seq_one_letter_code
_entity_poly.pdbx_strand_id
1 'polypeptide(L)'
;MTYCLGIWLPTGLVLASDSRTSAGVDQISTVKKLALFEKPGERVVAILSAGNLATTQAVISMIRQNAGKGGTEGAGGDILAARSLFDVAQTVGAVLREVMRLNRSFVEPYGDPSASFLVGGQIAGDGHRLFQVYSAGNFVEASSRNPFLQLGETKYGKPILDRALTTRSGLDEAAKLALLSFDATIRSNLSVAPPIDLLRYEAGSLIAGQLAKFTAQHPYWADLRERYSDGLSRLVESLPEPRF
;
A
#
# COMPACT_ATOMS: atom_id res chain seq x y z
N MET A 1 9.47 6.96 -7.41
CA MET A 1 8.39 6.71 -8.41
C MET A 1 7.42 5.65 -7.90
N THR A 2 6.74 5.89 -6.77
CA THR A 2 5.69 5.01 -6.23
C THR A 2 5.00 5.74 -5.08
N TYR A 3 3.70 5.57 -4.91
CA TYR A 3 3.01 5.85 -3.66
C TYR A 3 2.09 4.69 -3.29
N CYS A 4 2.28 4.13 -2.09
CA CYS A 4 1.39 3.15 -1.50
C CYS A 4 0.91 3.63 -0.13
N LEU A 5 -0.32 3.32 0.20
CA LEU A 5 -0.99 3.69 1.45
C LEU A 5 -1.72 2.49 2.01
N GLY A 6 -1.54 2.23 3.30
CA GLY A 6 -2.36 1.32 4.07
C GLY A 6 -2.96 2.06 5.25
N ILE A 7 -4.27 1.93 5.45
CA ILE A 7 -5.01 2.47 6.57
C ILE A 7 -5.61 1.30 7.34
N TRP A 8 -5.35 1.28 8.64
CA TRP A 8 -5.93 0.38 9.62
C TRP A 8 -6.97 1.13 10.44
N LEU A 9 -8.17 0.55 10.53
CA LEU A 9 -9.27 1.02 11.36
C LEU A 9 -9.83 -0.16 12.16
N PRO A 10 -10.51 0.06 13.29
CA PRO A 10 -11.18 -1.03 14.01
C PRO A 10 -12.18 -1.82 13.14
N THR A 11 -12.76 -1.17 12.12
CA THR A 11 -13.73 -1.78 11.20
C THR A 11 -13.10 -2.51 10.02
N GLY A 12 -11.78 -2.42 9.81
CA GLY A 12 -11.09 -3.12 8.71
C GLY A 12 -9.87 -2.38 8.16
N LEU A 13 -9.58 -2.58 6.87
CA LEU A 13 -8.43 -2.00 6.17
C LEU A 13 -8.84 -1.26 4.90
N VAL A 14 -8.10 -0.21 4.56
CA VAL A 14 -8.07 0.36 3.20
C VAL A 14 -6.63 0.32 2.72
N LEU A 15 -6.38 -0.36 1.61
CA LEU A 15 -5.04 -0.47 1.01
C LEU A 15 -5.09 0.06 -0.41
N ALA A 16 -4.17 0.93 -0.78
CA ALA A 16 -4.15 1.54 -2.10
C ALA A 16 -2.73 1.73 -2.63
N SER A 17 -2.54 1.51 -3.93
CA SER A 17 -1.25 1.71 -4.60
C SER A 17 -1.43 2.32 -5.98
N ASP A 18 -0.55 3.26 -6.34
CA ASP A 18 -0.42 3.70 -7.72
C ASP A 18 0.27 2.65 -8.60
N SER A 19 0.27 2.85 -9.91
CA SER A 19 0.84 1.89 -10.86
C SER A 19 2.04 2.39 -11.65
N ARG A 20 2.39 3.68 -11.59
CA ARG A 20 3.52 4.22 -12.36
C ARG A 20 4.84 3.75 -11.76
N THR A 21 5.71 3.19 -12.58
CA THR A 21 7.00 2.66 -12.12
C THR A 21 8.13 3.03 -13.09
N SER A 22 9.33 3.25 -12.54
CA SER A 22 10.56 3.31 -13.32
C SER A 22 11.06 1.89 -13.58
N ALA A 23 11.16 1.51 -14.85
CA ALA A 23 11.81 0.27 -15.27
C ALA A 23 13.25 0.49 -15.78
N GLY A 24 13.72 1.74 -15.77
CA GLY A 24 15.03 2.16 -16.28
C GLY A 24 15.01 3.62 -16.69
N VAL A 25 16.15 4.11 -17.21
CA VAL A 25 16.23 5.46 -17.81
C VAL A 25 15.24 5.54 -18.98
N ASP A 26 14.37 6.55 -18.96
CA ASP A 26 13.30 6.79 -19.94
C ASP A 26 12.26 5.66 -20.12
N GLN A 27 12.26 4.66 -19.24
CA GLN A 27 11.28 3.57 -19.24
C GLN A 27 10.28 3.73 -18.11
N ILE A 28 9.18 4.44 -18.40
CA ILE A 28 8.03 4.54 -17.49
C ILE A 28 7.01 3.48 -17.91
N SER A 29 6.68 2.58 -16.99
CA SER A 29 5.71 1.50 -17.21
C SER A 29 4.59 1.53 -16.16
N THR A 30 3.50 0.84 -16.50
CA THR A 30 2.35 0.64 -15.61
C THR A 30 2.44 -0.77 -15.03
N VAL A 31 2.74 -0.87 -13.73
CA VAL A 31 2.90 -2.15 -13.02
C VAL A 31 1.95 -2.18 -11.82
N LYS A 32 1.25 -3.30 -11.63
CA LYS A 32 0.42 -3.53 -10.46
C LYS A 32 1.31 -3.68 -9.21
N LYS A 33 1.13 -2.81 -8.21
CA LYS A 33 1.91 -2.82 -6.97
C LYS A 33 1.22 -3.47 -5.77
N LEU A 34 -0.04 -3.89 -5.93
CA LEU A 34 -0.82 -4.63 -4.95
C LEU A 34 -0.93 -6.11 -5.37
N ALA A 35 -0.30 -6.99 -4.61
CA ALA A 35 -0.44 -8.44 -4.72
C ALA A 35 -1.44 -8.96 -3.68
N LEU A 36 -2.36 -9.82 -4.09
CA LEU A 36 -3.39 -10.41 -3.23
C LEU A 36 -3.21 -11.92 -3.16
N PHE A 37 -3.29 -12.47 -1.96
CA PHE A 37 -3.25 -13.88 -1.65
C PHE A 37 -4.44 -14.20 -0.76
N GLU A 38 -5.31 -15.09 -1.20
CA GLU A 38 -6.59 -15.32 -0.57
C GLU A 38 -6.88 -16.83 -0.50
N LYS A 39 -7.43 -17.24 0.64
CA LYS A 39 -8.14 -18.51 0.78
C LYS A 39 -9.49 -18.15 1.41
N PRO A 40 -10.57 -18.05 0.60
CA PRO A 40 -11.84 -17.48 1.05
C PRO A 40 -12.37 -18.16 2.32
N GLY A 41 -12.82 -17.35 3.28
CA GLY A 41 -13.31 -17.84 4.57
C GLY A 41 -12.20 -18.25 5.56
N GLU A 42 -10.93 -18.24 5.14
CA GLU A 42 -9.79 -18.54 6.02
C GLU A 42 -8.83 -17.36 6.14
N ARG A 43 -8.41 -16.74 5.03
CA ARG A 43 -7.43 -15.65 5.06
C ARG A 43 -7.48 -14.74 3.84
N VAL A 44 -7.13 -13.49 4.09
CA VAL A 44 -6.83 -12.47 3.07
C VAL A 44 -5.50 -11.84 3.43
N VAL A 45 -4.55 -11.83 2.50
CA VAL A 45 -3.26 -11.18 2.64
C VAL A 45 -3.01 -10.32 1.40
N ALA A 46 -2.78 -9.03 1.61
CA ALA A 46 -2.42 -8.07 0.58
C ALA A 46 -1.02 -7.50 0.86
N ILE A 47 -0.18 -7.48 -0.18
CA ILE A 47 1.18 -6.97 -0.14
C ILE A 47 1.33 -5.83 -1.14
N LEU A 48 1.63 -4.63 -0.66
CA LEU A 48 1.89 -3.45 -1.48
C LEU A 48 3.40 -3.21 -1.56
N SER A 49 3.91 -2.84 -2.73
CA SER A 49 5.36 -2.79 -2.99
C SER A 49 5.82 -1.40 -3.42
N ALA A 50 6.98 -0.95 -2.91
CA ALA A 50 7.65 0.27 -3.36
C ALA A 50 9.17 0.12 -3.35
N GLY A 51 9.85 0.86 -4.25
CA GLY A 51 11.31 0.82 -4.42
C GLY A 51 11.71 0.22 -5.76
N ASN A 52 12.84 -0.48 -5.79
CA ASN A 52 13.38 -1.11 -6.98
C ASN A 52 12.39 -2.15 -7.56
N LEU A 53 12.06 -1.99 -8.85
CA LEU A 53 11.07 -2.84 -9.52
C LEU A 53 11.53 -4.30 -9.60
N ALA A 54 12.79 -4.55 -9.94
CA ALA A 54 13.33 -5.91 -10.03
C ALA A 54 13.32 -6.59 -8.65
N THR A 55 13.75 -5.90 -7.59
CA THR A 55 13.71 -6.40 -6.22
C THR A 55 12.28 -6.73 -5.79
N THR A 56 11.34 -5.80 -5.97
CA THR A 56 9.94 -6.02 -5.56
C THR A 56 9.28 -7.15 -6.34
N GLN A 57 9.51 -7.27 -7.65
CA GLN A 57 9.01 -8.37 -8.46
C GLN A 57 9.61 -9.71 -8.06
N ALA A 58 10.91 -9.78 -7.76
CA ALA A 58 11.56 -10.99 -7.30
C ALA A 58 10.95 -11.47 -5.97
N VAL A 59 10.76 -10.56 -5.00
CA VAL A 59 10.13 -10.88 -3.71
C VAL A 59 8.72 -11.42 -3.89
N ILE A 60 7.86 -10.71 -4.64
CA ILE A 60 6.47 -11.15 -4.87
C ILE A 60 6.44 -12.48 -5.64
N SER A 61 7.34 -12.68 -6.60
CA SER A 61 7.41 -13.93 -7.38
C SER A 61 7.83 -15.12 -6.53
N MET A 62 8.83 -14.98 -5.67
CA MET A 62 9.24 -16.04 -4.73
C MET A 62 8.09 -16.39 -3.77
N ILE A 63 7.40 -15.39 -3.23
CA ILE A 63 6.24 -15.61 -2.35
C ILE A 63 5.14 -16.37 -3.11
N ARG A 64 4.81 -15.97 -4.34
CA ARG A 64 3.81 -16.68 -5.18
C ARG A 64 4.23 -18.10 -5.51
N GLN A 65 5.50 -18.34 -5.80
CA GLN A 65 5.99 -19.67 -6.10
C GLN A 65 5.90 -20.60 -4.89
N ASN A 66 5.98 -20.10 -3.67
CA ASN A 66 5.92 -20.90 -2.46
C ASN A 66 4.52 -20.97 -1.82
N ALA A 67 3.63 -20.04 -2.18
CA ALA A 67 2.25 -20.04 -1.72
C ALA A 67 1.53 -21.35 -2.08
N GLY A 68 0.93 -22.00 -1.07
CA GLY A 68 0.18 -23.25 -1.20
C GLY A 68 1.03 -24.53 -1.20
N LYS A 69 2.35 -24.44 -1.02
CA LYS A 69 3.24 -25.63 -0.96
C LYS A 69 3.35 -26.25 0.43
N GLY A 70 2.78 -25.63 1.47
CA GLY A 70 2.71 -26.15 2.83
C GLY A 70 4.00 -26.07 3.68
N GLY A 71 5.15 -25.76 3.07
CA GLY A 71 6.42 -25.62 3.80
C GLY A 71 6.60 -24.21 4.37
N THR A 72 6.84 -24.10 5.67
CA THR A 72 7.11 -22.81 6.35
C THR A 72 8.60 -22.56 6.63
N GLU A 73 9.48 -23.49 6.26
CA GLU A 73 10.91 -23.41 6.53
C GLU A 73 11.68 -22.66 5.43
N GLY A 74 12.77 -21.99 5.83
CA GLY A 74 13.66 -21.26 4.91
C GLY A 74 13.18 -19.86 4.49
N ALA A 75 13.96 -19.21 3.63
CA ALA A 75 13.58 -17.91 3.05
C ALA A 75 12.44 -18.11 2.06
N GLY A 76 11.24 -17.62 2.40
CA GLY A 76 10.05 -17.73 1.56
C GLY A 76 9.13 -18.89 1.91
N GLY A 77 8.94 -19.17 3.21
CA GLY A 77 7.87 -20.06 3.65
C GLY A 77 6.50 -19.70 3.05
N ASP A 78 5.62 -20.70 3.00
CA ASP A 78 4.28 -20.57 2.46
C ASP A 78 3.42 -19.62 3.33
N ILE A 79 3.13 -18.43 2.79
CA ILE A 79 2.28 -17.44 3.48
C ILE A 79 0.82 -17.91 3.63
N LEU A 80 0.37 -18.90 2.85
CA LEU A 80 -0.93 -19.54 3.00
C LEU A 80 -0.92 -20.65 4.07
N ALA A 81 0.25 -21.02 4.59
CA ALA A 81 0.41 -21.89 5.76
C ALA A 81 0.79 -21.13 7.03
N ALA A 82 1.11 -19.83 6.92
CA ALA A 82 1.44 -18.96 8.06
C ALA A 82 0.33 -18.95 9.13
N ARG A 83 0.70 -18.88 10.41
CA ARG A 83 -0.26 -18.94 11.54
C ARG A 83 -0.80 -17.57 11.93
N SER A 84 -0.08 -16.51 11.59
CA SER A 84 -0.45 -15.13 11.91
C SER A 84 0.00 -14.16 10.82
N LEU A 85 -0.58 -12.96 10.76
CA LEU A 85 -0.08 -11.90 9.86
C LEU A 85 1.34 -11.42 10.25
N PHE A 86 1.75 -11.62 11.50
CA PHE A 86 3.13 -11.38 11.93
C PHE A 86 4.10 -12.36 11.26
N ASP A 87 3.75 -13.65 11.18
CA ASP A 87 4.53 -14.68 10.46
C ASP A 87 4.63 -14.34 8.97
N VAL A 88 3.56 -13.80 8.38
CA VAL A 88 3.57 -13.31 7.00
C VAL A 88 4.56 -12.14 6.85
N ALA A 89 4.54 -11.15 7.74
CA ALA A 89 5.49 -10.03 7.70
C ALA A 89 6.94 -10.49 7.87
N GLN A 90 7.20 -11.46 8.75
CA GLN A 90 8.51 -12.11 8.89
C GLN A 90 8.95 -12.80 7.60
N THR A 91 8.05 -13.55 6.97
CA THR A 91 8.32 -14.22 5.69
C THR A 91 8.67 -13.21 4.60
N VAL A 92 7.90 -12.12 4.46
CA VAL A 92 8.18 -11.05 3.48
C VAL A 92 9.56 -10.45 3.74
N GLY A 93 9.89 -10.13 4.99
CA GLY A 93 11.21 -9.61 5.37
C GLY A 93 12.35 -10.60 5.09
N ALA A 94 12.14 -11.90 5.31
CA ALA A 94 13.11 -12.94 5.02
C ALA A 94 13.36 -13.10 3.51
N VAL A 95 12.30 -13.11 2.70
CA VAL A 95 12.42 -13.15 1.23
C VAL A 95 13.13 -11.91 0.71
N LEU A 96 12.80 -10.72 1.23
CA LEU A 96 13.50 -9.50 0.85
C LEU A 96 14.99 -9.59 1.17
N ARG A 97 15.37 -10.03 2.37
CA ARG A 97 16.78 -10.22 2.72
C ARG A 97 17.49 -11.18 1.77
N GLU A 98 16.84 -12.26 1.37
CA GLU A 98 17.41 -13.21 0.42
C GLU A 98 17.61 -12.62 -0.97
N VAL A 99 16.60 -11.91 -1.50
CA VAL A 99 16.72 -11.20 -2.78
C VAL A 99 17.84 -10.17 -2.75
N MET A 100 17.95 -9.41 -1.65
CA MET A 100 19.02 -8.43 -1.46
C MET A 100 20.39 -9.12 -1.35
N ARG A 101 20.50 -10.23 -0.64
CA ARG A 101 21.74 -11.01 -0.52
C ARG A 101 22.25 -11.49 -1.88
N LEU A 102 21.35 -11.90 -2.76
CA LEU A 102 21.68 -12.41 -4.10
C LEU A 102 22.04 -11.29 -5.08
N ASN A 103 21.36 -10.15 -5.04
CA ASN A 103 21.39 -9.18 -6.13
C ASN A 103 22.06 -7.84 -5.80
N ARG A 104 22.17 -7.45 -4.51
CA ARG A 104 22.59 -6.10 -4.11
C ARG A 104 23.89 -5.65 -4.77
N SER A 105 24.95 -6.46 -4.68
CA SER A 105 26.28 -6.12 -5.21
C SER A 105 26.30 -5.90 -6.72
N PHE A 106 25.35 -6.49 -7.46
CA PHE A 106 25.22 -6.33 -8.91
C PHE A 106 24.39 -5.11 -9.30
N VAL A 107 23.49 -4.65 -8.42
CA VAL A 107 22.56 -3.55 -8.69
C VAL A 107 23.11 -2.20 -8.21
N GLU A 108 23.80 -2.16 -7.07
CA GLU A 108 24.34 -0.92 -6.47
C GLU A 108 25.14 -0.03 -7.44
N PRO A 109 25.97 -0.57 -8.36
CA PRO A 109 26.67 0.27 -9.34
C PRO A 109 25.75 1.02 -10.31
N TYR A 110 24.50 0.58 -10.47
CA TYR A 110 23.53 1.10 -11.44
C TYR A 110 22.31 1.78 -10.78
N GLY A 111 22.17 1.70 -9.46
CA GLY A 111 21.08 2.34 -8.73
C GLY A 111 20.82 1.72 -7.37
N ASP A 112 19.76 2.20 -6.70
CA ASP A 112 19.36 1.68 -5.39
C ASP A 112 18.57 0.36 -5.53
N PRO A 113 19.06 -0.77 -4.96
CA PRO A 113 18.31 -2.03 -4.94
C PRO A 113 17.19 -2.07 -3.90
N SER A 114 17.06 -1.06 -3.04
CA SER A 114 16.15 -1.08 -1.89
C SER A 114 14.69 -1.27 -2.31
N ALA A 115 13.96 -2.00 -1.46
CA ALA A 115 12.53 -2.20 -1.57
C ALA A 115 11.89 -2.16 -0.18
N SER A 116 10.60 -1.86 -0.13
CA SER A 116 9.80 -1.85 1.09
C SER A 116 8.38 -2.32 0.78
N PHE A 117 7.68 -2.82 1.79
CA PHE A 117 6.37 -3.42 1.60
C PHE A 117 5.39 -3.02 2.69
N LEU A 118 4.11 -2.91 2.34
CA LEU A 118 3.03 -2.97 3.32
C LEU A 118 2.43 -4.37 3.26
N VAL A 119 2.19 -4.96 4.42
CA VAL A 119 1.54 -6.27 4.55
C VAL A 119 0.29 -6.07 5.37
N GLY A 120 -0.87 -6.16 4.73
CA GLY A 120 -2.17 -5.97 5.37
C GLY A 120 -3.08 -7.16 5.13
N GLY A 121 -3.88 -7.52 6.12
CA GLY A 121 -4.83 -8.63 5.94
C GLY A 121 -5.39 -9.17 7.24
N GLN A 122 -6.00 -10.34 7.16
CA GLN A 122 -6.54 -11.09 8.29
C GLN A 122 -6.46 -12.59 8.03
N ILE A 123 -6.18 -13.36 9.09
CA ILE A 123 -6.27 -14.82 9.13
C ILE A 123 -7.34 -15.17 10.17
N ALA A 124 -8.17 -16.18 9.87
CA ALA A 124 -9.21 -16.67 10.76
C ALA A 124 -8.66 -16.99 12.15
N GLY A 125 -9.37 -16.54 13.18
CA GLY A 125 -8.96 -16.69 14.58
C GLY A 125 -8.10 -15.54 15.12
N ASP A 126 -7.66 -14.59 14.29
CA ASP A 126 -6.94 -13.38 14.71
C ASP A 126 -7.59 -12.12 14.11
N GLY A 127 -7.24 -10.95 14.65
CA GLY A 127 -7.65 -9.65 14.14
C GLY A 127 -6.97 -9.30 12.82
N HIS A 128 -7.55 -8.35 12.08
CA HIS A 128 -6.88 -7.78 10.91
C HIS A 128 -5.74 -6.85 11.34
N ARG A 129 -4.62 -6.92 10.61
CA ARG A 129 -3.36 -6.24 10.97
C ARG A 129 -2.75 -5.59 9.74
N LEU A 130 -1.88 -4.60 9.98
CA LEU A 130 -1.16 -3.88 8.94
C LEU A 130 0.28 -3.61 9.38
N PHE A 131 1.23 -4.04 8.58
CA PHE A 131 2.66 -3.90 8.82
C PHE A 131 3.35 -3.10 7.72
N GLN A 132 4.44 -2.44 8.09
CA GLN A 132 5.41 -1.88 7.14
C GLN A 132 6.74 -2.63 7.29
N VAL A 133 7.14 -3.32 6.24
CA VAL A 133 8.44 -4.01 6.12
C VAL A 133 9.45 -3.07 5.47
N TYR A 134 10.52 -2.77 6.19
CA TYR A 134 11.62 -1.93 5.72
C TYR A 134 12.60 -2.70 4.86
N SER A 135 13.50 -1.99 4.18
CA SER A 135 14.52 -2.59 3.30
C SER A 135 15.52 -3.51 4.01
N ALA A 136 15.65 -3.40 5.33
CA ALA A 136 16.44 -4.33 6.15
C ALA A 136 15.68 -5.62 6.51
N GLY A 137 14.40 -5.74 6.13
CA GLY A 137 13.53 -6.88 6.40
C GLY A 137 12.99 -6.95 7.83
N ASN A 138 13.26 -5.94 8.67
CA ASN A 138 12.51 -5.70 9.90
C ASN A 138 11.23 -4.91 9.59
N PHE A 139 10.31 -4.85 10.56
CA PHE A 139 9.01 -4.23 10.34
C PHE A 139 8.42 -3.60 11.59
N VAL A 140 7.47 -2.71 11.39
CA VAL A 140 6.59 -2.12 12.42
C VAL A 140 5.14 -2.40 12.10
N GLU A 141 4.27 -2.25 13.09
CA GLU A 141 2.82 -2.46 12.97
C GLU A 141 2.07 -1.14 13.14
N ALA A 142 0.99 -0.97 12.37
CA ALA A 142 0.03 0.10 12.58
C ALA A 142 -0.66 -0.06 13.94
N SER A 143 -1.12 1.05 14.51
CA SER A 143 -1.86 1.04 15.78
C SER A 143 -2.90 2.15 15.79
N SER A 144 -3.73 2.20 16.83
CA SER A 144 -4.66 3.31 17.01
C SER A 144 -3.99 4.69 17.11
N ARG A 145 -2.71 4.76 17.51
CA ARG A 145 -1.92 6.00 17.55
C ARG A 145 -1.33 6.39 16.20
N ASN A 146 -1.09 5.40 15.35
CA ASN A 146 -0.59 5.59 14.00
C ASN A 146 -1.35 4.66 13.04
N PRO A 147 -2.58 5.04 12.64
CA PRO A 147 -3.50 4.15 11.97
C PRO A 147 -3.20 4.00 10.47
N PHE A 148 -2.20 4.70 9.92
CA PHE A 148 -1.84 4.54 8.52
C PHE A 148 -0.33 4.48 8.31
N LEU A 149 0.07 3.76 7.27
CA LEU A 149 1.45 3.56 6.86
C LEU A 149 1.56 3.87 5.36
N GLN A 150 2.68 4.46 4.96
CA GLN A 150 2.89 4.94 3.59
C GLN A 150 4.26 4.49 3.07
N LEU A 151 4.36 4.23 1.76
CA LEU A 151 5.61 3.95 1.07
C LEU A 151 5.81 4.87 -0.14
N GLY A 152 7.07 5.19 -0.46
CA GLY A 152 7.45 5.99 -1.62
C GLY A 152 7.27 7.50 -1.42
N GLU A 153 6.54 8.18 -2.31
CA GLU A 153 6.33 9.63 -2.30
C GLU A 153 5.23 10.05 -1.31
N THR A 154 5.51 9.91 -0.01
CA THR A 154 4.49 9.96 1.05
C THR A 154 4.08 11.36 1.49
N LYS A 155 4.92 12.38 1.24
CA LYS A 155 4.80 13.70 1.87
C LYS A 155 3.59 14.51 1.38
N TYR A 156 3.25 14.43 0.10
CA TYR A 156 2.24 15.27 -0.54
C TYR A 156 0.82 14.93 -0.08
N GLY A 157 0.51 13.64 -0.01
CA GLY A 157 -0.80 13.13 0.39
C GLY A 157 -0.97 12.97 1.90
N LYS A 158 0.07 13.18 2.71
CA LYS A 158 0.00 13.00 4.17
C LYS A 158 -0.89 14.02 4.90
N PRO A 159 -0.87 15.33 4.59
CA PRO A 159 -1.59 16.33 5.39
C PRO A 159 -3.12 16.14 5.45
N ILE A 160 -3.74 15.57 4.41
CA ILE A 160 -5.19 15.28 4.46
C ILE A 160 -5.50 14.11 5.39
N LEU A 161 -4.61 13.12 5.46
CA LEU A 161 -4.74 11.99 6.38
C LEU A 161 -4.55 12.46 7.82
N ASP A 162 -3.49 13.22 8.10
CA ASP A 162 -3.20 13.75 9.45
C ASP A 162 -4.34 14.63 9.99
N ARG A 163 -5.06 15.34 9.11
CA ARG A 163 -6.13 16.27 9.52
C ARG A 163 -7.50 15.64 9.65
N ALA A 164 -7.84 14.70 8.77
CA ALA A 164 -9.23 14.22 8.63
C ALA A 164 -9.41 12.75 9.04
N LEU A 165 -8.38 11.92 8.94
CA LEU A 165 -8.51 10.50 9.26
C LEU A 165 -8.49 10.29 10.78
N THR A 166 -9.49 9.59 11.31
CA THR A 166 -9.51 9.18 12.72
C THR A 166 -9.81 7.69 12.82
N THR A 167 -9.51 7.07 13.96
CA THR A 167 -9.87 5.66 14.21
C THR A 167 -11.39 5.41 14.28
N ARG A 168 -12.20 6.46 14.32
CA ARG A 168 -13.67 6.40 14.23
C ARG A 168 -14.20 6.53 12.81
N SER A 169 -13.35 6.88 11.85
CA SER A 169 -13.75 7.00 10.45
C SER A 169 -14.25 5.66 9.92
N GLY A 170 -15.29 5.69 9.10
CA GLY A 170 -15.76 4.49 8.40
C GLY A 170 -14.81 4.11 7.26
N LEU A 171 -14.89 2.86 6.78
CA LEU A 171 -14.05 2.39 5.67
C LEU A 171 -14.25 3.21 4.38
N ASP A 172 -15.48 3.64 4.09
CA ASP A 172 -15.78 4.43 2.89
C ASP A 172 -15.23 5.86 2.99
N GLU A 173 -15.21 6.42 4.20
CA GLU A 173 -14.54 7.69 4.48
C GLU A 173 -13.03 7.57 4.32
N ALA A 174 -12.42 6.53 4.87
CA ALA A 174 -11.00 6.26 4.70
C ALA A 174 -10.62 6.02 3.22
N ALA A 175 -11.47 5.33 2.45
CA ALA A 175 -11.27 5.16 1.01
C ALA A 175 -11.34 6.49 0.25
N LYS A 176 -12.29 7.37 0.59
CA LYS A 176 -12.34 8.75 0.06
C LYS A 176 -11.07 9.53 0.37
N LEU A 177 -10.63 9.51 1.63
CA LEU A 177 -9.41 10.20 2.07
C LEU A 177 -8.15 9.64 1.39
N ALA A 178 -8.09 8.33 1.16
CA ALA A 178 -7.01 7.70 0.39
C ALA A 178 -6.98 8.24 -1.05
N LEU A 179 -8.11 8.29 -1.75
CA LEU A 179 -8.16 8.80 -3.13
C LEU A 179 -7.80 10.29 -3.24
N LEU A 180 -8.18 11.11 -2.25
CA LEU A 180 -7.77 12.52 -2.18
C LEU A 180 -6.27 12.66 -1.84
N SER A 181 -5.73 11.78 -1.01
CA SER A 181 -4.29 11.68 -0.73
C SER A 181 -3.51 11.38 -2.02
N PHE A 182 -4.01 10.46 -2.85
CA PHE A 182 -3.42 10.19 -4.17
C PHE A 182 -3.54 11.39 -5.12
N ASP A 183 -4.69 12.08 -5.17
CA ASP A 183 -4.85 13.27 -6.02
C ASP A 183 -3.83 14.37 -5.68
N ALA A 184 -3.69 14.70 -4.39
CA ALA A 184 -2.70 15.68 -3.93
C ALA A 184 -1.26 15.30 -4.35
N THR A 185 -0.92 14.00 -4.23
CA THR A 185 0.38 13.49 -4.65
C THR A 185 0.58 13.55 -6.16
N ILE A 186 -0.40 13.13 -6.97
CA ILE A 186 -0.32 13.13 -8.44
C ILE A 186 -0.14 14.55 -8.98
N ARG A 187 -0.88 15.52 -8.43
CA ARG A 187 -0.77 16.93 -8.83
C ARG A 187 0.61 17.53 -8.55
N SER A 188 1.30 17.02 -7.53
CA SER A 188 2.56 17.59 -7.04
C SER A 188 3.80 16.79 -7.45
N ASN A 189 3.63 15.54 -7.91
CA ASN A 189 4.73 14.65 -8.23
C ASN A 189 4.37 13.68 -9.38
N LEU A 190 4.97 13.90 -10.54
CA LEU A 190 4.74 13.11 -11.76
C LEU A 190 5.18 11.65 -11.65
N SER A 191 5.93 11.28 -10.61
CA SER A 191 6.39 9.91 -10.40
C SER A 191 5.31 8.97 -9.84
N VAL A 192 4.15 9.52 -9.48
CA VAL A 192 2.95 8.81 -9.03
C VAL A 192 1.85 9.05 -10.05
N ALA A 193 1.19 7.99 -10.51
CA ALA A 193 0.10 8.15 -11.46
C ALA A 193 -0.89 6.99 -11.44
N PRO A 194 -2.13 7.24 -11.90
CA PRO A 194 -3.11 6.18 -12.08
C PRO A 194 -2.72 5.16 -13.16
N PRO A 195 -3.39 3.98 -13.20
CA PRO A 195 -4.46 3.56 -12.29
C PRO A 195 -4.06 3.39 -10.82
N ILE A 196 -4.99 3.67 -9.91
CA ILE A 196 -4.86 3.34 -8.48
C ILE A 196 -5.65 2.07 -8.21
N ASP A 197 -4.98 1.01 -7.75
CA ASP A 197 -5.66 -0.17 -7.22
C ASP A 197 -5.96 0.08 -5.74
N LEU A 198 -7.23 -0.07 -5.32
CA LEU A 198 -7.70 0.15 -3.95
C LEU A 198 -8.53 -1.04 -3.46
N LEU A 199 -8.09 -1.65 -2.36
CA LEU A 199 -8.82 -2.69 -1.64
C LEU A 199 -9.47 -2.08 -0.39
N ARG A 200 -10.79 -2.19 -0.30
CA ARG A 200 -11.54 -2.04 0.95
C ARG A 200 -11.72 -3.42 1.56
N TYR A 201 -11.30 -3.61 2.80
CA TYR A 201 -11.43 -4.87 3.50
C TYR A 201 -12.20 -4.65 4.80
N GLU A 202 -13.25 -5.44 5.00
CA GLU A 202 -14.09 -5.38 6.19
C GLU A 202 -13.62 -6.42 7.21
N ALA A 203 -13.44 -5.99 8.46
CA ALA A 203 -12.95 -6.86 9.53
C ALA A 203 -13.86 -8.09 9.69
N GLY A 204 -13.25 -9.27 9.71
CA GLY A 204 -13.95 -10.54 9.85
C GLY A 204 -14.58 -11.09 8.56
N SER A 205 -14.54 -10.37 7.44
CA SER A 205 -15.15 -10.86 6.18
C SER A 205 -14.38 -12.04 5.59
N LEU A 206 -13.06 -12.11 5.82
CA LEU A 206 -12.13 -13.10 5.25
C LEU A 206 -12.29 -13.32 3.74
N ILE A 207 -12.75 -12.29 3.03
CA ILE A 207 -12.95 -12.27 1.57
C ILE A 207 -12.49 -10.91 1.01
N ALA A 208 -11.72 -10.93 -0.07
CA ALA A 208 -11.16 -9.74 -0.70
C ALA A 208 -12.02 -9.19 -1.86
N GLY A 209 -13.34 -9.19 -1.68
CA GLY A 209 -14.33 -8.92 -2.74
C GLY A 209 -14.45 -7.45 -3.19
N GLN A 210 -13.77 -6.51 -2.53
CA GLN A 210 -13.92 -5.07 -2.80
C GLN A 210 -12.59 -4.43 -3.24
N LEU A 211 -12.00 -5.01 -4.28
CA LEU A 211 -10.85 -4.45 -5.00
C LEU A 211 -11.35 -3.66 -6.22
N ALA A 212 -11.09 -2.36 -6.24
CA ALA A 212 -11.46 -1.46 -7.32
C ALA A 212 -10.23 -0.83 -7.98
N LYS A 213 -10.37 -0.44 -9.25
CA LYS A 213 -9.33 0.25 -10.03
C LYS A 213 -9.82 1.63 -10.44
N PHE A 214 -9.11 2.67 -10.01
CA PHE A 214 -9.40 4.06 -10.33
C PHE A 214 -8.44 4.58 -11.40
N THR A 215 -8.90 4.60 -12.66
CA THR A 215 -8.19 5.22 -13.77
C THR A 215 -8.32 6.75 -13.71
N ALA A 216 -7.54 7.49 -14.51
CA ALA A 216 -7.63 8.94 -14.57
C ALA A 216 -9.04 9.45 -14.97
N GLN A 217 -9.80 8.64 -15.72
CA GLN A 217 -11.15 8.93 -16.20
C GLN A 217 -12.25 8.25 -15.36
N HIS A 218 -11.92 7.63 -14.23
CA HIS A 218 -12.92 6.95 -13.40
C HIS A 218 -13.99 7.95 -12.92
N PRO A 219 -15.29 7.77 -13.26
CA PRO A 219 -16.32 8.81 -13.07
C PRO A 219 -16.42 9.32 -11.64
N TYR A 220 -16.45 8.41 -10.66
CA TYR A 220 -16.50 8.76 -9.25
C TYR A 220 -15.27 9.57 -8.80
N TRP A 221 -14.07 9.23 -9.28
CA TRP A 221 -12.85 9.90 -8.82
C TRP A 221 -12.67 11.25 -9.51
N ALA A 222 -13.15 11.40 -10.75
CA ALA A 222 -13.28 12.71 -11.38
C ALA A 222 -14.20 13.64 -10.58
N ASP A 223 -15.43 13.20 -10.28
CA ASP A 223 -16.39 13.96 -9.47
C ASP A 223 -15.86 14.29 -8.05
N LEU A 224 -15.21 13.32 -7.39
CA LEU A 224 -14.59 13.53 -6.08
C LEU A 224 -13.54 14.65 -6.10
N ARG A 225 -12.66 14.66 -7.12
CA ARG A 225 -11.59 15.66 -7.26
C ARG A 225 -12.15 17.06 -7.55
N GLU A 226 -13.14 17.14 -8.42
CA GLU A 226 -13.81 18.39 -8.77
C GLU A 226 -14.50 19.00 -7.54
N ARG A 227 -15.36 18.23 -6.87
CA ARG A 227 -16.06 18.69 -5.64
C ARG A 227 -15.10 19.10 -4.53
N TYR A 228 -14.01 18.37 -4.35
CA TYR A 228 -13.00 18.71 -3.35
C TYR A 228 -12.30 20.03 -3.68
N SER A 229 -11.90 20.21 -4.94
CA SER A 229 -11.29 21.46 -5.42
C SER A 229 -12.22 22.65 -5.22
N ASP A 230 -13.48 22.55 -5.66
CA ASP A 230 -14.46 23.63 -5.55
C ASP A 230 -14.83 23.94 -4.09
N GLY A 231 -14.89 22.91 -3.24
CA GLY A 231 -15.10 23.09 -1.81
C GLY A 231 -13.94 23.82 -1.13
N LEU A 232 -12.70 23.47 -1.49
CA LEU A 232 -11.50 24.10 -0.93
C LEU A 232 -11.38 25.56 -1.36
N SER A 233 -11.62 25.88 -2.63
CA SER A 233 -11.58 27.27 -3.12
C SER A 233 -12.59 28.14 -2.39
N ARG A 234 -13.85 27.69 -2.25
CA ARG A 234 -14.89 28.42 -1.50
C ARG A 234 -14.54 28.58 -0.03
N LEU A 235 -13.96 27.56 0.60
CA LEU A 235 -13.50 27.68 1.98
C LEU A 235 -12.45 28.77 2.12
N VAL A 236 -11.44 28.79 1.24
CA VAL A 236 -10.37 29.81 1.25
C VAL A 236 -10.93 31.22 1.03
N GLU A 237 -11.83 31.40 0.07
CA GLU A 237 -12.50 32.68 -0.20
C GLU A 237 -13.31 33.19 1.01
N SER A 238 -13.82 32.28 1.85
CA SER A 238 -14.56 32.66 3.06
C SER A 238 -13.68 33.04 4.26
N LEU A 239 -12.36 32.82 4.18
CA LEU A 239 -11.45 33.12 5.29
C LEU A 239 -11.20 34.64 5.36
N PRO A 240 -11.00 35.20 6.57
CA PRO A 240 -10.68 36.62 6.71
C PRO A 240 -9.31 36.95 6.10
N GLU A 241 -9.23 38.11 5.46
CA GLU A 241 -7.97 38.65 4.93
C GLU A 241 -6.93 38.89 6.04
N PRO A 242 -5.63 38.63 5.79
CA PRO A 242 -4.56 38.99 6.72
C PRO A 242 -4.56 40.50 7.00
N ARG A 243 -4.44 40.88 8.27
CA ARG A 243 -4.20 42.27 8.67
C ARG A 243 -2.70 42.52 8.72
N PHE A 244 -2.24 43.54 8.01
CA PHE A 244 -0.85 44.03 8.03
C PHE A 244 -0.77 45.36 8.77
#